data_AF-A0A6N8M1N6-F1
#
_entry.id   AF-A0A6N8M1N6-F1
#
_cell.length_a   1.000
_cell.length_b   1.000
_cell.length_c   1.000
_cell.angle_alpha   90.00
_cell.angle_beta   90.00
_cell.angle_gamma   90.00
#
_symmetry.space_group_name_H-M   'P 1'
#
loop_
_entity.id
_entity.type
_entity.pdbx_description
1 polymer ?
#
loop_
_entity_poly.entity_id
_entity_poly.type
_entity_poly.pdbx_seq_one_letter_code
_entity_poly.pdbx_strand_id
1 'polypeptide(L)'
;MTRRLAASVLDSRIKQLAASYRNWASKRAIRNSTLVAEKALPPDPIGILIDSNVHHHTVTHETGWISTGEKRFGSTVRGTGYAAKVPVYRQGSNSEEYENICYLAAIAQLAKIGRAKLWTSHHLLLEREGHPRARFADVGWFDFNLFGRGELPSIDGDPSDGILMTAFSHNVPAPDDIKTVLSRSTDKLYLELVRVMGQKNSQDAWHIRTAEVNGLYCFLTMEASLLRIINAQRERPVIKGLTTRIMSPKMLGEALGLRPIELKHFDHQDSSWFVRPDLHWEGEKRPSTRRKK
;
A
#
# COMPACT_ATOMS: atom_id res chain seq x y z
N MET A 1 -0.87 -51.34 -12.23
CA MET A 1 -0.65 -50.39 -11.11
C MET A 1 0.47 -49.38 -11.40
N THR A 2 1.58 -49.81 -12.01
CA THR A 2 2.77 -48.99 -12.36
C THR A 2 2.52 -47.80 -13.31
N ARG A 3 1.64 -47.91 -14.31
CA ARG A 3 1.35 -46.79 -15.24
C ARG A 3 0.66 -45.57 -14.58
N ARG A 4 -0.20 -45.78 -13.57
CA ARG A 4 -0.87 -44.68 -12.84
C ARG A 4 0.10 -43.89 -11.96
N LEU A 5 1.05 -44.58 -11.33
CA LEU A 5 2.11 -43.95 -10.52
C LEU A 5 3.03 -43.09 -11.41
N ALA A 6 3.47 -43.61 -12.56
CA ALA A 6 4.31 -42.86 -13.50
C ALA A 6 3.61 -41.59 -14.03
N ALA A 7 2.31 -41.66 -14.34
CA ALA A 7 1.53 -40.49 -14.78
C ALA A 7 1.40 -39.43 -13.66
N SER A 8 1.19 -39.85 -12.41
CA SER A 8 1.09 -38.92 -11.28
C SER A 8 2.40 -38.19 -10.98
N VAL A 9 3.54 -38.88 -11.11
CA VAL A 9 4.88 -38.31 -10.90
C VAL A 9 5.25 -37.35 -12.04
N LEU A 10 4.84 -37.65 -13.27
CA LEU A 10 5.07 -36.77 -14.40
C LEU A 10 4.25 -35.46 -14.26
N ASP A 11 2.96 -35.57 -13.90
CA ASP A 11 2.09 -34.42 -13.67
C ASP A 11 2.61 -33.53 -12.53
N SER A 12 3.08 -34.12 -11.43
CA SER A 12 3.65 -33.35 -10.32
C SER A 12 4.92 -32.60 -10.73
N ARG A 13 5.80 -33.23 -11.53
CA ARG A 13 7.02 -32.58 -12.05
C ARG A 13 6.71 -31.45 -13.01
N ILE A 14 5.74 -31.62 -13.91
CA ILE A 14 5.31 -30.57 -14.83
C ILE A 14 4.76 -29.36 -14.05
N LYS A 15 3.89 -29.60 -13.05
CA LYS A 15 3.35 -28.55 -12.19
C LYS A 15 4.44 -27.79 -11.43
N GLN A 16 5.43 -28.52 -10.90
CA GLN A 16 6.56 -27.93 -10.20
C GLN A 16 7.45 -27.08 -11.13
N LEU A 17 7.76 -27.56 -12.33
CA LEU A 17 8.50 -26.81 -13.34
C LEU A 17 7.75 -25.55 -13.78
N ALA A 18 6.43 -25.65 -14.02
CA ALA A 18 5.58 -24.52 -14.37
C ALA A 18 5.52 -23.47 -13.25
N ALA A 19 5.52 -23.90 -11.97
CA ALA A 19 5.59 -22.99 -10.83
C ALA A 19 6.96 -22.28 -10.75
N SER A 20 8.05 -23.03 -10.86
CA SER A 20 9.42 -22.48 -10.86
C SER A 20 9.64 -21.48 -12.00
N TYR A 21 9.16 -21.80 -13.20
CA TYR A 21 9.25 -20.89 -14.35
C TYR A 21 8.43 -19.61 -14.15
N ARG A 22 7.19 -19.72 -13.64
CA ARG A 22 6.35 -18.55 -13.32
C ARG A 22 7.00 -17.64 -12.28
N ASN A 23 7.63 -18.23 -11.26
CA ASN A 23 8.34 -17.47 -10.24
C ASN A 23 9.57 -16.74 -10.82
N TRP A 24 10.34 -17.42 -11.66
CA TRP A 24 11.48 -16.80 -12.36
C TRP A 24 11.03 -15.66 -13.28
N ALA A 25 10.00 -15.88 -14.10
CA ALA A 25 9.47 -14.89 -15.02
C ALA A 25 8.93 -13.66 -14.25
N SER A 26 8.23 -13.88 -13.14
CA SER A 26 7.70 -12.80 -12.29
C SER A 26 8.82 -11.98 -11.65
N LYS A 27 9.86 -12.65 -11.10
CA LYS A 27 11.05 -11.95 -10.57
C LYS A 27 11.73 -11.10 -11.65
N ARG A 28 11.84 -11.61 -12.87
CA ARG A 28 12.44 -10.88 -13.99
C ARG A 28 11.58 -9.71 -14.44
N ALA A 29 10.26 -9.87 -14.52
CA ALA A 29 9.33 -8.79 -14.83
C ALA A 29 9.41 -7.66 -13.79
N ILE A 30 9.39 -8.02 -12.50
CA ILE A 30 9.55 -7.09 -11.38
C ILE A 30 10.89 -6.36 -11.46
N ARG A 31 12.00 -7.07 -11.67
CA ARG A 31 13.33 -6.44 -11.81
C ARG A 31 13.40 -5.49 -13.01
N ASN A 32 12.78 -5.86 -14.12
CA ASN A 32 12.78 -5.05 -15.33
C ASN A 32 11.95 -3.76 -15.20
N SER A 33 11.01 -3.72 -14.25
CA SER A 33 10.15 -2.55 -14.03
C SER A 33 10.90 -1.30 -13.59
N THR A 34 12.06 -1.47 -12.95
CA THR A 34 12.85 -0.38 -12.35
C THR A 34 14.10 0.01 -13.14
N LEU A 35 14.44 -0.70 -14.22
CA LEU A 35 15.73 -0.52 -14.91
C LEU A 35 15.96 0.89 -15.47
N VAL A 36 14.92 1.55 -15.96
CA VAL A 36 15.01 2.92 -16.48
C VAL A 36 15.24 3.90 -15.33
N ALA A 37 14.40 3.81 -14.29
CA ALA A 37 14.53 4.62 -13.09
C ALA A 37 15.89 4.44 -12.40
N GLU A 38 16.41 3.21 -12.33
CA GLU A 38 17.72 2.92 -11.74
C GLU A 38 18.85 3.68 -12.40
N LYS A 39 18.80 3.86 -13.73
CA LYS A 39 19.82 4.60 -14.48
C LYS A 39 19.64 6.11 -14.39
N ALA A 40 18.41 6.58 -14.23
CA ALA A 40 18.07 8.00 -14.21
C ALA A 40 18.19 8.64 -12.81
N LEU A 41 17.99 7.85 -11.76
CA LEU A 41 18.02 8.34 -10.38
C LEU A 41 19.45 8.58 -9.87
N PRO A 42 19.64 9.55 -8.95
CA PRO A 42 20.92 9.76 -8.29
C PRO A 42 21.35 8.51 -7.49
N PRO A 43 22.64 8.37 -7.12
CA PRO A 43 23.11 7.27 -6.27
C PRO A 43 22.33 7.16 -4.96
N ASP A 44 22.03 8.29 -4.34
CA ASP A 44 21.28 8.36 -3.09
C ASP A 44 19.78 8.08 -3.29
N PRO A 45 19.13 7.37 -2.36
CA PRO A 45 17.71 7.07 -2.48
C PRO A 45 16.85 8.32 -2.38
N ILE A 46 15.85 8.43 -3.25
CA ILE A 46 14.86 9.51 -3.15
C ILE A 46 13.93 9.26 -1.95
N GLY A 47 13.57 10.31 -1.22
CA GLY A 47 12.61 10.23 -0.12
C GLY A 47 11.17 10.35 -0.60
N ILE A 48 10.27 9.48 -0.16
CA ILE A 48 8.84 9.50 -0.53
C ILE A 48 8.00 9.45 0.74
N LEU A 49 7.17 10.46 0.99
CA LEU A 49 6.18 10.42 2.07
C LEU A 49 4.92 9.70 1.58
N ILE A 50 4.52 8.64 2.27
CA ILE A 50 3.39 7.79 1.91
C ILE A 50 2.14 8.21 2.70
N ASP A 51 1.14 8.72 2.00
CA ASP A 51 -0.19 8.97 2.55
C ASP A 51 -0.84 7.68 3.07
N SER A 52 -1.70 7.81 4.08
CA SER A 52 -2.48 6.73 4.66
C SER A 52 -3.35 6.02 3.61
N ASN A 53 -3.91 6.76 2.65
CA ASN A 53 -4.69 6.17 1.56
C ASN A 53 -3.85 5.26 0.64
N VAL A 54 -2.61 5.63 0.33
CA VAL A 54 -1.68 4.80 -0.46
C VAL A 54 -1.36 3.54 0.32
N HIS A 55 -1.06 3.67 1.61
CA HIS A 55 -0.73 2.54 2.47
C HIS A 55 -1.87 1.52 2.52
N HIS A 56 -3.13 1.97 2.53
CA HIS A 56 -4.28 1.05 2.48
C HIS A 56 -4.24 0.11 1.25
N HIS A 57 -3.78 0.62 0.11
CA HIS A 57 -3.73 -0.10 -1.16
C HIS A 57 -2.46 -0.95 -1.36
N THR A 58 -1.52 -0.95 -0.40
CA THR A 58 -0.32 -1.80 -0.50
C THR A 58 -0.63 -3.26 -0.23
N VAL A 59 -1.73 -3.57 0.48
CA VAL A 59 -2.24 -4.92 0.66
C VAL A 59 -2.97 -5.33 -0.63
N THR A 60 -2.34 -6.22 -1.40
CA THR A 60 -2.84 -6.63 -2.72
C THR A 60 -3.43 -8.03 -2.73
N HIS A 61 -3.12 -8.83 -1.70
CA HIS A 61 -3.71 -10.14 -1.49
C HIS A 61 -4.03 -10.33 -0.03
N GLU A 62 -5.12 -11.04 0.24
CA GLU A 62 -5.57 -11.35 1.59
C GLU A 62 -5.98 -12.81 1.72
N THR A 63 -6.08 -13.25 2.97
CA THR A 63 -6.54 -14.56 3.36
C THR A 63 -8.07 -14.62 3.24
N GLY A 64 -8.55 -15.37 2.25
CA GLY A 64 -9.97 -15.65 2.04
C GLY A 64 -10.34 -17.07 2.47
N TRP A 65 -11.55 -17.25 3.03
CA TRP A 65 -12.12 -18.57 3.27
C TRP A 65 -12.88 -19.04 2.03
N ILE A 66 -12.43 -20.15 1.44
CA ILE A 66 -13.05 -20.76 0.27
C ILE A 66 -13.98 -21.89 0.72
N SER A 67 -15.28 -21.67 0.60
CA SER A 67 -16.27 -22.70 0.90
C SER A 67 -16.18 -23.87 -0.09
N THR A 68 -16.25 -25.09 0.42
CA THR A 68 -16.39 -26.33 -0.36
C THR A 68 -17.77 -26.95 -0.19
N GLY A 69 -18.74 -26.15 0.25
CA GLY A 69 -20.10 -26.57 0.56
C GLY A 69 -20.27 -27.02 2.01
N GLU A 70 -21.45 -27.53 2.30
CA GLU A 70 -21.81 -28.04 3.63
C GLU A 70 -21.64 -29.56 3.68
N LYS A 71 -21.15 -30.07 4.81
CA LYS A 71 -21.09 -31.51 5.07
C LYS A 71 -21.75 -31.83 6.40
N ARG A 72 -22.46 -32.96 6.42
CA ARG A 72 -23.06 -33.50 7.64
C ARG A 72 -21.98 -34.22 8.45
N PHE A 73 -21.73 -33.73 9.66
CA PHE A 73 -20.89 -34.36 10.68
C PHE A 73 -21.79 -34.82 11.82
N GLY A 74 -22.17 -36.10 11.79
CA GLY A 74 -23.17 -36.67 12.70
C GLY A 74 -24.56 -36.07 12.47
N SER A 75 -25.14 -35.47 13.52
CA SER A 75 -26.42 -34.76 13.46
C SER A 75 -26.30 -33.29 13.03
N THR A 76 -25.08 -32.75 12.91
CA THR A 76 -24.86 -31.31 12.59
C THR A 76 -24.41 -31.11 11.16
N VAL A 77 -24.86 -30.03 10.52
CA VAL A 77 -24.37 -29.57 9.22
C VAL A 77 -23.36 -28.47 9.46
N ARG A 78 -22.15 -28.59 8.87
CA ARG A 78 -21.10 -27.59 9.00
C ARG A 78 -20.61 -27.17 7.61
N GLY A 79 -20.43 -25.87 7.43
CA GLY A 79 -19.71 -25.34 6.27
C GLY A 79 -18.27 -25.84 6.27
N THR A 80 -17.86 -26.51 5.21
CA THR A 80 -16.47 -26.91 4.99
C THR A 80 -15.79 -25.94 4.03
N GLY A 81 -14.47 -25.86 4.11
CA GLY A 81 -13.69 -24.95 3.28
C GLY A 81 -12.21 -24.98 3.63
N TYR A 82 -11.46 -24.06 3.05
CA TYR A 82 -10.04 -23.87 3.34
C TYR A 82 -9.67 -22.40 3.20
N ALA A 83 -8.65 -21.97 3.95
CA ALA A 83 -8.06 -20.66 3.76
C ALA A 83 -7.15 -20.66 2.53
N ALA A 84 -7.23 -19.61 1.71
CA ALA A 84 -6.36 -19.39 0.57
C ALA A 84 -5.97 -17.92 0.46
N LYS A 85 -4.83 -17.66 -0.18
CA LYS A 85 -4.46 -16.31 -0.61
C LYS A 85 -5.28 -15.93 -1.83
N VAL A 86 -5.99 -14.81 -1.75
CA VAL A 86 -6.89 -14.29 -2.78
C VAL A 86 -6.48 -12.86 -3.14
N PRO A 87 -6.31 -12.53 -4.43
CA PRO A 87 -6.11 -11.15 -4.87
C PRO A 87 -7.24 -10.23 -4.38
N VAL A 88 -6.91 -9.03 -3.94
CA VAL A 88 -7.93 -8.03 -3.58
C VAL A 88 -8.60 -7.50 -4.84
N TYR A 89 -7.79 -7.20 -5.86
CA TYR A 89 -8.22 -6.57 -7.10
C TYR A 89 -8.31 -7.61 -8.23
N ARG A 90 -9.21 -7.39 -9.18
CA ARG A 90 -9.34 -8.23 -10.36
C ARG A 90 -8.15 -7.98 -11.29
N GLN A 91 -7.56 -9.07 -11.78
CA GLN A 91 -6.45 -8.98 -12.72
C GLN A 91 -6.87 -8.30 -14.03
N GLY A 92 -6.09 -7.32 -14.47
CA GLY A 92 -6.37 -6.56 -15.70
C GLY A 92 -7.59 -5.64 -15.60
N SER A 93 -7.95 -5.18 -14.39
CA SER A 93 -8.96 -4.14 -14.22
C SER A 93 -8.49 -2.84 -14.90
N ASN A 94 -9.40 -2.16 -15.60
CA ASN A 94 -9.11 -0.88 -16.27
C ASN A 94 -9.39 0.32 -15.34
N SER A 95 -9.55 0.09 -14.03
CA SER A 95 -9.79 1.16 -13.07
C SER A 95 -8.53 1.98 -12.82
N GLU A 96 -8.68 3.29 -12.63
CA GLU A 96 -7.57 4.18 -12.28
C GLU A 96 -6.88 3.73 -10.97
N GLU A 97 -7.66 3.18 -10.04
CA GLU A 97 -7.15 2.61 -8.80
C GLU A 97 -6.20 1.44 -9.06
N TYR A 98 -6.61 0.46 -9.89
CA TYR A 98 -5.78 -0.68 -10.26
C TYR A 98 -4.49 -0.26 -10.98
N GLU A 99 -4.57 0.71 -11.90
CA GLU A 99 -3.39 1.25 -12.56
C GLU A 99 -2.38 1.84 -11.56
N ASN A 100 -2.86 2.66 -10.62
CA ASN A 100 -2.03 3.22 -9.56
C ASN A 100 -1.40 2.12 -8.68
N ILE A 101 -2.15 1.07 -8.35
CA ILE A 101 -1.64 -0.07 -7.58
C ILE A 101 -0.54 -0.83 -8.34
N CYS A 102 -0.68 -1.01 -9.64
CA CYS A 102 0.37 -1.62 -10.47
C CYS A 102 1.66 -0.78 -10.48
N TYR A 103 1.55 0.55 -10.44
CA TYR A 103 2.71 1.43 -10.24
C TYR A 103 3.25 1.40 -8.81
N LEU A 104 2.38 1.27 -7.80
CA LEU A 104 2.78 1.12 -6.40
C LEU A 104 3.67 -0.12 -6.21
N ALA A 105 3.38 -1.20 -6.93
CA ALA A 105 4.22 -2.39 -6.94
C ALA A 105 5.63 -2.12 -7.50
N ALA A 106 5.77 -1.28 -8.53
CA ALA A 106 7.08 -0.87 -9.06
C ALA A 106 7.83 0.04 -8.08
N ILE A 107 7.11 0.93 -7.39
CA ILE A 107 7.67 1.81 -6.35
C ILE A 107 8.19 0.97 -5.16
N ALA A 108 7.43 -0.04 -4.74
CA ALA A 108 7.87 -0.99 -3.72
C ALA A 108 9.17 -1.70 -4.12
N GLN A 109 9.29 -2.08 -5.39
CA GLN A 109 10.51 -2.67 -5.92
C GLN A 109 11.69 -1.68 -5.90
N LEU A 110 11.49 -0.41 -6.23
CA LEU A 110 12.52 0.64 -6.09
C LEU A 110 13.02 0.76 -4.65
N ALA A 111 12.10 0.71 -3.68
CA ALA A 111 12.46 0.77 -2.27
C ALA A 111 13.28 -0.47 -1.86
N LYS A 112 12.88 -1.66 -2.30
CA LYS A 112 13.57 -2.92 -2.03
C LYS A 112 15.02 -2.94 -2.54
N ILE A 113 15.29 -2.26 -3.66
CA ILE A 113 16.65 -2.16 -4.23
C ILE A 113 17.43 -0.94 -3.71
N GLY A 114 16.91 -0.22 -2.70
CA GLY A 114 17.59 0.90 -2.07
C GLY A 114 17.66 2.17 -2.92
N ARG A 115 16.77 2.33 -3.91
CA ARG A 115 16.71 3.54 -4.78
C ARG A 115 15.62 4.51 -4.35
N ALA A 116 14.74 4.10 -3.45
CA ALA A 116 13.76 4.95 -2.79
C ALA A 116 13.71 4.62 -1.29
N LYS A 117 13.45 5.63 -0.47
CA LYS A 117 13.16 5.46 0.95
C LYS A 117 11.73 5.91 1.21
N LEU A 118 10.90 4.96 1.64
CA LEU A 118 9.49 5.18 1.94
C LEU A 118 9.39 5.63 3.39
N TRP A 119 8.69 6.74 3.61
CA TRP A 119 8.52 7.36 4.91
C TRP A 119 7.03 7.50 5.24
N THR A 120 6.74 7.53 6.53
CA THR A 120 5.50 8.08 7.07
C THR A 120 5.83 9.29 7.94
N SER A 121 4.84 9.87 8.60
CA SER A 121 5.03 10.91 9.61
C SER A 121 4.24 10.58 10.86
N HIS A 122 4.58 11.21 11.98
CA HIS A 122 3.87 11.11 13.24
C HIS A 122 2.36 11.36 13.05
N HIS A 123 2.00 12.39 12.27
CA HIS A 123 0.62 12.73 12.01
C HIS A 123 -0.12 11.67 11.17
N LEU A 124 0.55 11.09 10.16
CA LEU A 124 0.01 9.99 9.38
C LEU A 124 -0.14 8.72 10.23
N LEU A 125 0.75 8.48 11.19
CA LEU A 125 0.62 7.37 12.13
C LEU A 125 -0.61 7.55 13.03
N LEU A 126 -0.82 8.74 13.60
CA LEU A 126 -2.03 9.02 14.40
C LEU A 126 -3.33 8.88 13.58
N GLU A 127 -3.34 9.33 12.33
CA GLU A 127 -4.49 9.10 11.43
C GLU A 127 -4.78 7.61 11.23
N ARG A 128 -3.72 6.79 11.12
CA ARG A 128 -3.86 5.34 10.96
C ARG A 128 -4.40 4.67 12.22
N GLU A 129 -4.02 5.14 13.40
CA GLU A 129 -4.56 4.66 14.68
C GLU A 129 -6.06 4.91 14.83
N GLY A 130 -6.58 5.97 14.21
CA GLY A 130 -8.02 6.27 14.14
C GLY A 130 -8.84 5.27 13.30
N HIS A 131 -8.21 4.31 12.62
CA HIS A 131 -8.87 3.30 11.81
C HIS A 131 -8.57 1.87 12.28
N PRO A 132 -9.40 0.88 11.91
CA PRO A 132 -9.11 -0.51 12.24
C PRO A 132 -7.75 -0.93 11.68
N ARG A 133 -6.90 -1.60 12.49
CA ARG A 133 -5.58 -2.10 12.07
C ARG A 133 -5.63 -2.91 10.78
N ALA A 134 -6.71 -3.68 10.58
CA ALA A 134 -6.96 -4.43 9.35
C ALA A 134 -6.99 -3.57 8.09
N ARG A 135 -7.16 -2.26 8.17
CA ARG A 135 -7.12 -1.34 7.02
C ARG A 135 -5.70 -1.13 6.48
N PHE A 136 -4.65 -1.33 7.28
CA PHE A 136 -3.28 -0.98 6.88
C PHE A 136 -2.27 -2.11 7.09
N ALA A 137 -2.60 -3.08 7.94
CA ALA A 137 -1.78 -4.25 8.17
C ALA A 137 -2.32 -5.46 7.40
N ASP A 138 -1.41 -6.38 7.10
CA ASP A 138 -1.68 -7.73 6.67
C ASP A 138 -2.07 -8.54 7.93
N VAL A 139 -3.37 -8.80 8.12
CA VAL A 139 -3.90 -9.41 9.36
C VAL A 139 -4.08 -10.91 9.21
N GLY A 140 -4.31 -11.38 7.99
CA GLY A 140 -4.39 -12.78 7.67
C GLY A 140 -3.02 -13.44 7.53
N TRP A 141 -2.99 -14.75 7.72
CA TRP A 141 -1.74 -15.54 7.71
C TRP A 141 -1.04 -15.51 6.35
N PHE A 142 -1.80 -15.31 5.26
CA PHE A 142 -1.33 -15.36 3.87
C PHE A 142 -1.50 -14.03 3.12
N ASP A 143 -1.75 -12.96 3.86
CA ASP A 143 -1.87 -11.63 3.29
C ASP A 143 -0.51 -11.19 2.72
N PHE A 144 -0.56 -10.38 1.65
CA PHE A 144 0.64 -9.87 1.00
C PHE A 144 0.57 -8.36 0.85
N ASN A 145 1.52 -7.69 1.49
CA ASN A 145 1.74 -6.25 1.45
C ASN A 145 2.96 -5.93 0.57
N LEU A 146 2.79 -5.04 -0.42
CA LEU A 146 3.86 -4.61 -1.32
C LEU A 146 5.07 -4.02 -0.59
N PHE A 147 4.85 -3.31 0.52
CA PHE A 147 5.92 -2.72 1.33
C PHE A 147 6.48 -3.67 2.40
N GLY A 148 5.98 -4.90 2.45
CA GLY A 148 6.33 -5.89 3.47
C GLY A 148 5.57 -5.70 4.78
N ARG A 149 5.94 -6.50 5.78
CA ARG A 149 5.32 -6.51 7.13
C ARG A 149 5.88 -5.45 8.09
N GLY A 150 6.87 -4.68 7.65
CA GLY A 150 7.51 -3.65 8.46
C GLY A 150 6.68 -2.36 8.46
N GLU A 151 6.66 -1.68 9.60
CA GLU A 151 6.12 -0.32 9.65
C GLU A 151 7.06 0.63 8.90
N LEU A 152 6.46 1.57 8.15
CA LEU A 152 7.22 2.63 7.52
C LEU A 152 7.87 3.49 8.62
N PRO A 153 9.17 3.80 8.53
CA PRO A 153 9.80 4.68 9.48
C PRO A 153 9.15 6.07 9.41
N SER A 154 8.93 6.68 10.58
CA SER A 154 8.46 8.06 10.66
C SER A 154 9.61 9.04 10.41
N ILE A 155 9.37 10.07 9.61
CA ILE A 155 10.39 11.09 9.29
C ILE A 155 10.61 12.09 10.44
N ASP A 156 9.58 12.31 11.26
CA ASP A 156 9.54 13.30 12.34
C ASP A 156 9.34 12.67 13.72
N GLY A 157 9.67 11.38 13.86
CA GLY A 157 9.62 10.61 15.11
C GLY A 157 8.39 9.72 15.25
N ASP A 158 8.50 8.66 16.05
CA ASP A 158 7.40 7.74 16.32
C ASP A 158 6.48 8.30 17.41
N PRO A 159 5.14 8.20 17.31
CA PRO A 159 4.24 8.51 18.42
C PRO A 159 4.65 7.85 19.74
N SER A 160 5.19 6.64 19.68
CA SER A 160 5.60 5.86 20.84
C SER A 160 6.83 6.38 21.57
N ASP A 161 7.69 7.18 20.91
CA ASP A 161 8.87 7.79 21.54
C ASP A 161 8.47 8.86 22.59
N GLY A 162 7.26 9.43 22.47
CA GLY A 162 6.63 10.26 23.51
C GLY A 162 5.76 9.48 24.51
N ILE A 163 5.36 8.25 24.17
CA ILE A 163 4.44 7.42 24.97
C ILE A 163 5.15 6.73 26.14
N LEU A 164 6.47 6.48 26.07
CA LEU A 164 7.18 5.94 27.24
C LEU A 164 7.16 6.89 28.45
N MET A 165 6.98 8.20 28.23
CA MET A 165 6.77 9.20 29.29
C MET A 165 5.28 9.43 29.64
N THR A 166 4.35 8.96 28.81
CA THR A 166 2.89 9.08 29.03
C THR A 166 2.19 7.74 29.23
N ALA A 167 2.91 6.64 29.47
CA ALA A 167 2.33 5.34 29.82
C ALA A 167 1.52 5.36 31.14
N PHE A 168 1.52 6.47 31.88
CA PHE A 168 0.62 6.76 33.01
C PHE A 168 -0.60 7.63 32.65
N SER A 169 -0.77 7.99 31.38
CA SER A 169 -1.79 8.90 30.87
C SER A 169 -2.58 8.22 29.75
N HIS A 170 -3.81 7.80 30.03
CA HIS A 170 -4.74 7.16 29.08
C HIS A 170 -5.22 8.04 27.90
N ASN A 171 -4.44 9.03 27.44
CA ASN A 171 -4.84 9.98 26.42
C ASN A 171 -3.86 9.96 25.24
N VAL A 172 -3.97 8.94 24.39
CA VAL A 172 -3.56 9.11 22.98
C VAL A 172 -4.55 10.13 22.38
N PRO A 173 -4.10 11.25 21.80
CA PRO A 173 -5.00 12.25 21.26
C PRO A 173 -5.93 11.63 20.22
N ALA A 174 -7.23 11.90 20.31
CA ALA A 174 -8.19 11.44 19.32
C ALA A 174 -7.91 12.13 17.96
N PRO A 175 -8.37 11.59 16.82
CA PRO A 175 -8.24 12.23 15.51
C PRO A 175 -8.78 13.68 15.46
N ASP A 176 -9.74 14.02 16.32
CA ASP A 176 -10.28 15.38 16.47
C ASP A 176 -9.33 16.34 17.20
N ASP A 177 -8.43 15.83 18.03
CA ASP A 177 -7.39 16.62 18.70
C ASP A 177 -6.34 17.12 17.70
N ILE A 178 -6.09 16.34 16.64
CA ILE A 178 -5.14 16.69 15.58
C ILE A 178 -5.59 17.97 14.86
N LYS A 179 -6.86 18.08 14.48
CA LYS A 179 -7.39 19.30 13.83
C LYS A 179 -7.27 20.51 14.75
N THR A 180 -7.47 20.29 16.05
CA THR A 180 -7.32 21.34 17.07
C THR A 180 -5.87 21.79 17.21
N VAL A 181 -4.91 20.85 17.23
CA VAL A 181 -3.47 21.16 17.26
C VAL A 181 -3.07 21.94 16.00
N LEU A 182 -3.49 21.46 14.82
CA LEU A 182 -3.20 22.13 13.54
C LEU A 182 -3.77 23.54 13.47
N SER A 183 -4.97 23.78 14.03
CA SER A 183 -5.59 25.11 14.04
C SER A 183 -4.79 26.17 14.81
N ARG A 184 -3.90 25.73 15.71
CA ARG A 184 -3.01 26.59 16.50
C ARG A 184 -1.61 26.72 15.90
N SER A 185 -1.35 26.04 14.79
CA SER A 185 -0.04 26.07 14.15
C SER A 185 0.27 27.46 13.62
N THR A 186 1.47 27.94 13.91
CA THR A 186 2.02 29.20 13.40
C THR A 186 2.98 28.99 12.23
N ASP A 187 3.07 27.76 11.70
CA ASP A 187 3.96 27.43 10.59
C ASP A 187 3.49 28.16 9.32
N LYS A 188 4.38 29.00 8.77
CA LYS A 188 4.05 29.89 7.66
C LYS A 188 3.66 29.12 6.39
N LEU A 189 4.42 28.07 6.05
CA LEU A 189 4.17 27.27 4.85
C LEU A 189 2.82 26.55 4.97
N TYR A 190 2.55 25.95 6.12
CA TYR A 190 1.27 25.33 6.43
C TYR A 190 0.10 26.30 6.25
N LEU A 191 0.17 27.49 6.86
CA LEU A 191 -0.91 28.48 6.79
C LEU A 191 -1.13 28.98 5.36
N GLU A 192 -0.06 29.16 4.57
CA GLU A 192 -0.16 29.52 3.15
C GLU A 192 -0.80 28.41 2.31
N LEU A 193 -0.45 27.14 2.56
CA LEU A 193 -1.06 25.99 1.90
C LEU A 193 -2.55 25.89 2.25
N VAL A 194 -2.93 26.02 3.52
CA VAL A 194 -4.34 26.02 3.97
C VAL A 194 -5.13 27.16 3.32
N ARG A 195 -4.54 28.35 3.18
CA ARG A 195 -5.19 29.48 2.52
C ARG A 195 -5.51 29.20 1.05
N VAL A 196 -4.66 28.45 0.36
CA VAL A 196 -4.82 28.14 -1.06
C VAL A 196 -5.70 26.91 -1.29
N MET A 197 -5.54 25.87 -0.47
CA MET A 197 -6.25 24.60 -0.59
C MET A 197 -7.62 24.64 0.10
N GLY A 198 -7.81 25.53 1.07
CA GLY A 198 -9.00 25.63 1.90
C GLY A 198 -8.93 24.79 3.17
N GLN A 199 -9.63 25.24 4.22
CA GLN A 199 -9.59 24.65 5.56
C GLN A 199 -9.97 23.16 5.60
N LYS A 200 -10.82 22.69 4.68
CA LYS A 200 -11.21 21.26 4.63
C LYS A 200 -10.01 20.33 4.37
N ASN A 201 -8.99 20.83 3.67
CA ASN A 201 -7.80 20.06 3.27
C ASN A 201 -6.60 20.39 4.18
N SER A 202 -6.86 20.80 5.43
CA SER A 202 -5.81 21.22 6.35
C SER A 202 -4.88 20.07 6.75
N GLN A 203 -5.37 18.83 6.76
CA GLN A 203 -4.52 17.66 7.04
C GLN A 203 -3.57 17.39 5.86
N ASP A 204 -4.10 17.38 4.63
CA ASP A 204 -3.28 17.26 3.41
C ASP A 204 -2.21 18.36 3.33
N ALA A 205 -2.59 19.60 3.65
CA ALA A 205 -1.67 20.74 3.70
C ALA A 205 -0.54 20.51 4.73
N TRP A 206 -0.85 19.88 5.86
CA TRP A 206 0.17 19.51 6.85
C TRP A 206 1.12 18.43 6.32
N HIS A 207 0.61 17.39 5.65
CA HIS A 207 1.46 16.34 5.07
C HIS A 207 2.38 16.87 3.96
N ILE A 208 1.85 17.73 3.09
CA ILE A 208 2.65 18.42 2.06
C ILE A 208 3.75 19.24 2.71
N ARG A 209 3.40 20.03 3.74
CA ARG A 209 4.39 20.80 4.52
C ARG A 209 5.44 19.87 5.13
N THR A 210 5.04 18.75 5.74
CA THR A 210 5.97 17.80 6.35
C THR A 210 6.93 17.22 5.33
N ALA A 211 6.45 16.87 4.13
CA ALA A 211 7.32 16.40 3.07
C ALA A 211 8.30 17.49 2.60
N GLU A 212 7.84 18.72 2.45
CA GLU A 212 8.65 19.87 2.01
C GLU A 212 9.77 20.21 2.98
N VAL A 213 9.46 20.37 4.27
CA VAL A 213 10.48 20.77 5.26
C VAL A 213 11.54 19.68 5.47
N ASN A 214 11.22 18.43 5.14
CA ASN A 214 12.14 17.30 5.21
C ASN A 214 12.85 17.01 3.87
N GLY A 215 12.66 17.86 2.84
CA GLY A 215 13.32 17.73 1.55
C GLY A 215 13.01 16.43 0.82
N LEU A 216 11.80 15.90 0.99
CA LEU A 216 11.40 14.66 0.33
C LEU A 216 11.14 14.93 -1.17
N TYR A 217 11.39 13.93 -2.01
CA TYR A 217 11.18 14.05 -3.44
C TYR A 217 9.70 14.24 -3.78
N CYS A 218 8.83 13.47 -3.11
CA CYS A 218 7.40 13.63 -3.26
C CYS A 218 6.58 13.22 -2.02
N PHE A 219 5.38 13.80 -1.95
CA PHE A 219 4.25 13.29 -1.19
C PHE A 219 3.37 12.47 -2.12
N LEU A 220 3.20 11.19 -1.80
CA LEU A 220 2.49 10.22 -2.61
C LEU A 220 1.08 10.01 -2.03
N THR A 221 0.06 10.27 -2.85
CA THR A 221 -1.36 10.15 -2.46
C THR A 221 -2.16 9.47 -3.56
N MET A 222 -3.25 8.78 -3.22
CA MET A 222 -4.23 8.26 -4.20
C MET A 222 -5.51 9.10 -4.25
N GLU A 223 -5.59 10.21 -3.52
CA GLU A 223 -6.78 11.05 -3.51
C GLU A 223 -6.86 11.97 -4.74
N ALA A 224 -7.68 11.59 -5.72
CA ALA A 224 -7.92 12.39 -6.93
C ALA A 224 -8.50 13.79 -6.62
N SER A 225 -9.18 13.96 -5.48
CA SER A 225 -9.70 15.25 -5.02
C SER A 225 -8.55 16.23 -4.70
N LEU A 226 -7.56 15.78 -3.95
CA LEU A 226 -6.36 16.54 -3.62
C LEU A 226 -5.54 16.88 -4.86
N LEU A 227 -5.28 15.90 -5.74
CA LEU A 227 -4.50 16.13 -6.97
C LEU A 227 -5.15 17.18 -7.88
N ARG A 228 -6.48 17.17 -8.00
CA ARG A 228 -7.23 18.19 -8.76
C ARG A 228 -7.08 19.58 -8.15
N ILE A 229 -7.15 19.69 -6.82
CA ILE A 229 -6.96 20.98 -6.11
C ILE A 229 -5.55 21.52 -6.36
N ILE A 230 -4.52 20.68 -6.20
CA ILE A 230 -3.12 21.08 -6.41
C ILE A 230 -2.90 21.54 -7.85
N ASN A 231 -3.36 20.76 -8.84
CA ASN A 231 -3.22 21.15 -10.24
C ASN A 231 -3.98 22.44 -10.57
N ALA A 232 -5.18 22.65 -10.01
CA ALA A 232 -5.94 23.89 -10.18
C ALA A 232 -5.23 25.12 -9.57
N GLN A 233 -4.40 24.92 -8.55
CA GLN A 233 -3.65 25.98 -7.88
C GLN A 233 -2.16 26.03 -8.25
N ARG A 234 -1.73 25.32 -9.30
CA ARG A 234 -0.30 25.15 -9.65
C ARG A 234 0.47 26.44 -9.89
N GLU A 235 -0.21 27.51 -10.33
CA GLU A 235 0.40 28.82 -10.57
C GLU A 235 0.49 29.69 -9.30
N ARG A 236 -0.13 29.27 -8.18
CA ARG A 236 -0.04 30.00 -6.92
C ARG A 236 1.40 29.93 -6.39
N PRO A 237 1.97 31.05 -5.87
CA PRO A 237 3.36 31.10 -5.45
C PRO A 237 3.77 29.98 -4.47
N VAL A 238 2.91 29.67 -3.50
CA VAL A 238 3.19 28.61 -2.51
C VAL A 238 3.28 27.22 -3.16
N ILE A 239 2.41 26.90 -4.13
CA ILE A 239 2.41 25.58 -4.80
C ILE A 239 3.56 25.48 -5.80
N LYS A 240 3.76 26.54 -6.60
CA LYS A 240 4.85 26.64 -7.56
C LYS A 240 6.23 26.61 -6.90
N GLY A 241 6.32 27.11 -5.67
CA GLY A 241 7.56 27.17 -4.89
C GLY A 241 7.93 25.87 -4.18
N LEU A 242 7.05 24.86 -4.15
CA LEU A 242 7.37 23.57 -3.54
C LEU A 242 8.46 22.86 -4.33
N THR A 243 9.47 22.36 -3.63
CA THR A 243 10.47 21.45 -4.20
C THR A 243 9.93 20.01 -4.23
N THR A 244 9.13 19.65 -3.24
CA THR A 244 8.42 18.38 -3.12
C THR A 244 7.28 18.31 -4.13
N ARG A 245 7.25 17.21 -4.88
CA ARG A 245 6.17 16.94 -5.83
C ARG A 245 4.99 16.27 -5.14
N ILE A 246 3.77 16.58 -5.56
CA ILE A 246 2.56 15.92 -5.05
C ILE A 246 2.02 15.04 -6.18
N MET A 247 2.03 13.72 -5.98
CA MET A 247 1.88 12.76 -7.07
C MET A 247 1.00 11.58 -6.68
N SER A 248 0.32 11.01 -7.67
CA SER A 248 -0.19 9.64 -7.60
C SER A 248 0.93 8.62 -7.86
N PRO A 249 0.76 7.34 -7.47
CA PRO A 249 1.66 6.26 -7.89
C PRO A 249 1.93 6.25 -9.39
N LYS A 250 0.90 6.43 -10.22
CA LYS A 250 1.04 6.50 -11.68
C LYS A 250 1.90 7.70 -12.11
N MET A 251 1.61 8.89 -11.60
CA MET A 251 2.39 10.10 -11.93
C MET A 251 3.86 9.94 -11.55
N LEU A 252 4.15 9.40 -10.35
CA LEU A 252 5.52 9.13 -9.92
C LEU A 252 6.19 8.09 -10.81
N GLY A 253 5.48 7.00 -11.12
CA GLY A 253 6.00 5.95 -11.97
C GLY A 253 6.36 6.45 -13.37
N GLU A 254 5.48 7.21 -14.00
CA GLU A 254 5.73 7.83 -15.31
C GLU A 254 6.90 8.83 -15.25
N ALA A 255 6.96 9.67 -14.21
CA ALA A 255 8.05 10.63 -14.02
C ALA A 255 9.43 9.97 -13.86
N LEU A 256 9.48 8.74 -13.32
CA LEU A 256 10.71 7.97 -13.12
C LEU A 256 10.97 6.95 -14.25
N GLY A 257 10.05 6.79 -15.20
CA GLY A 257 10.13 5.76 -16.23
C GLY A 257 9.94 4.33 -15.70
N LEU A 258 9.22 4.17 -14.59
CA LEU A 258 8.81 2.86 -14.09
C LEU A 258 7.80 2.21 -15.04
N ARG A 259 7.86 0.88 -15.13
CA ARG A 259 6.80 0.11 -15.79
C ARG A 259 5.85 -0.44 -14.73
N PRO A 260 4.52 -0.35 -14.93
CA PRO A 260 3.57 -0.97 -14.01
C PRO A 260 3.80 -2.48 -13.93
N ILE A 261 3.62 -3.05 -12.73
CA ILE A 261 3.73 -4.49 -12.50
C ILE A 261 2.34 -5.04 -12.21
N GLU A 262 1.87 -5.95 -13.07
CA GLU A 262 0.62 -6.67 -12.86
C GLU A 262 0.64 -7.47 -11.56
N LEU A 263 -0.46 -7.43 -10.79
CA LEU A 263 -0.53 -8.05 -9.48
C LEU A 263 -0.38 -9.57 -9.50
N LYS A 264 -0.66 -10.23 -10.62
CA LYS A 264 -0.45 -11.67 -10.83
C LYS A 264 1.01 -12.13 -10.61
N HIS A 265 1.97 -11.21 -10.74
CA HIS A 265 3.38 -11.49 -10.45
C HIS A 265 3.67 -11.68 -8.95
N PHE A 266 2.70 -11.37 -8.10
CA PHE A 266 2.77 -11.49 -6.65
C PHE A 266 1.85 -12.60 -6.08
N ASP A 267 1.01 -13.24 -6.90
CA ASP A 267 0.08 -14.31 -6.49
C ASP A 267 0.78 -15.35 -5.59
N HIS A 268 1.94 -15.84 -6.05
CA HIS A 268 2.70 -16.89 -5.36
C HIS A 268 3.83 -16.37 -4.46
N GLN A 269 4.03 -15.05 -4.34
CA GLN A 269 5.07 -14.51 -3.45
C GLN A 269 4.73 -14.74 -1.99
N ASP A 270 5.73 -15.19 -1.23
CA ASP A 270 5.68 -15.51 0.20
C ASP A 270 4.53 -16.47 0.58
N SER A 271 4.03 -17.23 -0.40
CA SER A 271 2.97 -18.21 -0.19
C SER A 271 3.55 -19.56 0.20
N SER A 272 3.22 -20.03 1.40
CA SER A 272 3.46 -21.40 1.87
C SER A 272 2.23 -22.30 1.71
N TRP A 273 1.14 -21.79 1.12
CA TRP A 273 -0.20 -22.37 1.16
C TRP A 273 -0.98 -22.22 -0.15
N PHE A 274 -2.26 -22.64 -0.17
CA PHE A 274 -3.15 -22.53 -1.33
C PHE A 274 -3.32 -21.07 -1.78
N VAL A 275 -3.22 -20.86 -3.10
CA VAL A 275 -3.44 -19.56 -3.76
C VAL A 275 -4.59 -19.71 -4.74
N ARG A 276 -5.53 -18.77 -4.75
CA ARG A 276 -6.67 -18.72 -5.68
C ARG A 276 -6.61 -17.45 -6.53
N PRO A 277 -5.70 -17.39 -7.51
CA PRO A 277 -5.54 -16.21 -8.39
C PRO A 277 -6.70 -16.04 -9.37
N ASP A 278 -7.52 -17.09 -9.53
CA ASP A 278 -8.75 -17.10 -10.30
C ASP A 278 -9.92 -16.39 -9.58
N LEU A 279 -9.77 -16.11 -8.29
CA LEU A 279 -10.72 -15.37 -7.48
C LEU A 279 -10.22 -13.94 -7.21
N HIS A 280 -11.13 -13.09 -6.76
CA HIS A 280 -10.82 -11.76 -6.21
C HIS A 280 -11.93 -11.36 -5.24
N TRP A 281 -11.70 -10.34 -4.40
CA TRP A 281 -12.75 -9.82 -3.53
C TRP A 281 -13.84 -9.11 -4.32
N GLU A 282 -15.08 -9.23 -3.84
CA GLU A 282 -16.23 -8.59 -4.46
C GLU A 282 -16.07 -7.06 -4.44
N GLY A 283 -16.32 -6.42 -5.59
CA GLY A 283 -16.16 -4.98 -5.75
C GLY A 283 -14.70 -4.49 -5.71
N GLU A 284 -13.72 -5.40 -5.83
CA GLU A 284 -12.28 -5.09 -5.79
C GLU A 284 -11.84 -4.38 -4.51
N LYS A 285 -12.54 -4.65 -3.40
CA LYS A 285 -12.33 -4.01 -2.11
C LYS A 285 -12.06 -5.03 -1.04
N ARG A 286 -11.20 -4.63 -0.11
CA ARG A 286 -10.91 -5.41 1.09
C ARG A 286 -12.18 -5.59 1.93
N PRO A 287 -12.48 -6.79 2.45
CA PRO A 287 -13.66 -7.02 3.24
C PRO A 287 -13.59 -6.20 4.53
N SER A 288 -14.62 -5.39 4.79
CA SER A 288 -14.71 -4.64 6.03
C SER A 288 -14.88 -5.60 7.20
N THR A 289 -13.98 -5.52 8.19
CA THR A 289 -14.07 -6.29 9.44
C THR A 289 -15.18 -5.81 10.39
N ARG A 290 -16.12 -4.96 9.93
CA ARG A 290 -17.35 -4.69 10.68
C ARG A 290 -18.12 -6.00 10.82
N ARG A 291 -17.85 -6.73 11.91
CA ARG A 291 -18.78 -7.69 12.48
C ARG A 291 -20.10 -6.94 12.60
N LYS A 292 -21.08 -7.31 11.78
CA LYS A 292 -22.49 -7.06 12.12
C LYS A 292 -22.66 -7.71 13.49
N LYS A 293 -22.80 -6.88 14.52
CA LYS A 293 -23.33 -7.33 15.81
C LYS A 293 -24.77 -7.77 15.60
#